data_AF-A0A3D1IK41-F1
#
_entry.id   AF-A0A3D1IK41-F1
#
_cell.length_a   1.000
_cell.length_b   1.000
_cell.length_c   1.000
_cell.angle_alpha   90.00
_cell.angle_beta   90.00
_cell.angle_gamma   90.00
#
_symmetry.space_group_name_H-M   'P 1'
#
loop_
_entity.id
_entity.type
_entity.pdbx_description
1 polymer ?
#
loop_
_entity_poly.entity_id
_entity_poly.type
_entity_poly.pdbx_seq_one_letter_code
_entity_poly.pdbx_strand_id
1 'polypeptide(L)'
;MGSRTLGRSPSQHRLIANFQAVWQRSWDDSGFALPGCESSREAAARFSGAVAAIVAGPPRETICISSHGHVIGLFLNRLQAWFGGDQTKGLRHPDMIKPSHTSGQFEWDRAFEVPGLSNIATSYTHARVSAPPAE
;
A
#
# COMPACT_ATOMS: atom_id res chain seq x y z
N MET A 1 -46.18 26.79 8.55
CA MET A 1 -45.69 25.39 8.50
C MET A 1 -45.04 25.18 7.14
N GLY A 2 -43.72 25.31 7.05
CA GLY A 2 -42.96 25.11 5.81
C GLY A 2 -42.32 23.73 5.80
N SER A 3 -42.81 22.84 4.94
CA SER A 3 -42.27 21.50 4.75
C SER A 3 -40.93 21.59 4.02
N ARG A 4 -39.82 21.27 4.71
CA ARG A 4 -38.50 21.09 4.09
C ARG A 4 -38.45 19.68 3.50
N THR A 5 -38.59 19.58 2.18
CA THR A 5 -38.17 18.40 1.43
C THR A 5 -36.65 18.35 1.41
N LEU A 6 -36.08 17.55 2.33
CA LEU A 6 -34.70 17.09 2.26
C LEU A 6 -34.56 16.21 1.02
N GLY A 7 -34.15 16.81 -0.10
CA GLY A 7 -33.74 16.08 -1.28
C GLY A 7 -32.54 15.21 -0.92
N ARG A 8 -32.76 13.90 -0.77
CA ARG A 8 -31.66 12.92 -0.78
C ARG A 8 -31.03 13.01 -2.17
N SER A 9 -29.83 13.60 -2.24
CA SER A 9 -28.99 13.52 -3.42
C SER A 9 -28.74 12.03 -3.70
N PRO A 10 -29.12 11.50 -4.87
CA PRO A 10 -28.80 10.12 -5.19
C PRO A 10 -27.28 10.01 -5.21
N SER A 11 -26.73 9.16 -4.35
CA SER A 11 -25.33 8.75 -4.42
C SER A 11 -25.11 8.12 -5.80
N GLN A 12 -24.65 8.93 -6.76
CA GLN A 12 -24.26 8.44 -8.06
C GLN A 12 -23.01 7.59 -7.85
N HIS A 13 -23.19 6.27 -7.66
CA HIS A 13 -22.11 5.32 -7.82
C HIS A 13 -21.66 5.41 -9.28
N ARG A 14 -20.67 6.27 -9.55
CA ARG A 14 -20.02 6.32 -10.85
C ARG A 14 -19.12 5.11 -10.94
N LEU A 15 -19.51 4.13 -11.75
CA LEU A 15 -18.62 3.07 -12.15
C LEU A 15 -17.41 3.69 -12.84
N ILE A 16 -16.22 3.36 -12.38
CA ILE A 16 -14.98 3.77 -13.04
C ILE A 16 -14.84 2.91 -14.29
N ALA A 17 -15.05 3.52 -15.46
CA ALA A 17 -15.02 2.79 -16.73
C ALA A 17 -13.65 2.14 -17.02
N ASN A 18 -12.56 2.75 -16.55
CA ASN A 18 -11.21 2.20 -16.68
C ASN A 18 -10.44 2.32 -15.36
N PHE A 19 -10.66 1.36 -14.47
CA PHE A 19 -9.98 1.30 -13.18
C PHE A 19 -8.46 1.22 -13.33
N GLN A 20 -7.96 0.46 -14.31
CA GLN A 20 -6.53 0.28 -14.53
C GLN A 20 -5.84 1.61 -14.90
N ALA A 21 -6.45 2.43 -15.75
CA ALA A 21 -5.92 3.74 -16.10
C ALA A 21 -5.92 4.71 -14.89
N VAL A 22 -6.99 4.70 -14.09
CA VAL A 22 -7.06 5.49 -12.85
C VAL A 22 -5.97 5.04 -11.87
N TRP A 23 -5.81 3.74 -11.70
CA TRP A 23 -4.80 3.15 -10.83
C TRP A 23 -3.38 3.50 -11.30
N GLN A 24 -3.09 3.38 -12.60
CA GLN A 24 -1.77 3.74 -13.15
C GLN A 24 -1.49 5.23 -12.97
N ARG A 25 -2.48 6.09 -13.22
CA ARG A 25 -2.35 7.53 -13.00
C ARG A 25 -2.06 7.88 -11.53
N SER A 26 -2.56 7.09 -10.57
CA SER A 26 -2.25 7.28 -9.15
C SER A 26 -0.79 6.97 -8.79
N TRP A 27 -0.06 6.25 -9.66
CA TRP A 27 1.38 6.04 -9.54
C TRP A 27 2.18 7.11 -10.29
N ASP A 28 1.71 7.52 -11.46
CA ASP A 28 2.39 8.54 -12.28
C ASP A 28 2.28 9.95 -11.66
N ASP A 29 1.16 10.24 -10.99
CA ASP A 29 0.90 11.49 -10.27
C ASP A 29 0.42 11.19 -8.84
N SER A 30 1.33 11.32 -7.88
CA SER A 30 1.03 11.08 -6.46
C SER A 30 -0.07 11.98 -5.88
N GLY A 31 -0.33 13.13 -6.50
CA GLY A 31 -1.39 14.06 -6.09
C GLY A 31 -2.73 13.82 -6.78
N PHE A 32 -2.80 12.92 -7.76
CA PHE A 32 -4.03 12.58 -8.44
C PHE A 32 -5.03 11.90 -7.50
N ALA A 33 -6.26 12.40 -7.48
CA ALA A 33 -7.41 11.78 -6.84
C ALA A 33 -8.68 12.01 -7.67
N LEU A 34 -9.57 11.02 -7.70
CA LEU A 34 -10.94 11.23 -8.18
C LEU A 34 -11.74 12.06 -7.16
N PRO A 35 -12.82 12.74 -7.57
CA PRO A 35 -13.66 13.50 -6.65
C PRO A 35 -14.14 12.64 -5.46
N GLY A 36 -13.81 13.07 -4.24
CA GLY A 36 -14.17 12.37 -3.01
C GLY A 36 -13.28 11.16 -2.66
N CYS A 37 -12.19 10.93 -3.40
CA CYS A 37 -11.20 9.90 -3.11
C CYS A 37 -9.92 10.49 -2.50
N GLU A 38 -9.10 9.61 -1.96
CA GLU A 38 -7.75 9.92 -1.45
C GLU A 38 -6.71 9.79 -2.57
N SER A 39 -5.69 10.64 -2.56
CA SER A 39 -4.52 10.52 -3.44
C SER A 39 -3.51 9.50 -2.92
N SER A 40 -2.61 9.00 -3.79
CA SER A 40 -1.53 8.10 -3.35
C SER A 40 -0.61 8.75 -2.31
N ARG A 41 -0.38 10.06 -2.38
CA ARG A 41 0.40 10.81 -1.39
C ARG A 41 -0.24 10.76 -0.01
N GLU A 42 -1.55 11.03 0.06
CA GLU A 42 -2.31 11.01 1.32
C GLU A 42 -2.37 9.57 1.87
N ALA A 43 -2.65 8.59 1.02
CA ALA A 43 -2.70 7.18 1.39
C ALA A 43 -1.35 6.69 1.95
N ALA A 44 -0.24 7.05 1.30
CA ALA A 44 1.11 6.71 1.73
C ALA A 44 1.44 7.33 3.09
N ALA A 45 1.09 8.62 3.28
CA ALA A 45 1.30 9.32 4.54
C ALA A 45 0.48 8.69 5.67
N ARG A 46 -0.81 8.45 5.44
CA ARG A 46 -1.73 7.83 6.41
C ARG A 46 -1.27 6.43 6.82
N PHE A 47 -0.93 5.57 5.84
CA PHE A 47 -0.50 4.22 6.12
C PHE A 47 0.86 4.18 6.82
N SER A 48 1.85 4.93 6.33
CA SER A 48 3.18 5.00 6.96
C SER A 48 3.11 5.55 8.39
N GLY A 49 2.25 6.56 8.61
CA GLY A 49 2.02 7.12 9.94
C GLY A 49 1.39 6.11 10.90
N ALA A 50 0.43 5.31 10.43
CA ALA A 50 -0.15 4.23 11.23
C ALA A 50 0.88 3.15 11.58
N VAL A 51 1.70 2.72 10.62
CA VAL A 51 2.78 1.74 10.85
C VAL A 51 3.79 2.29 11.86
N ALA A 52 4.23 3.54 11.71
CA ALA A 52 5.15 4.18 12.64
C ALA A 52 4.57 4.28 14.06
N ALA A 53 3.29 4.65 14.19
CA ALA A 53 2.62 4.73 15.49
C ALA A 53 2.49 3.36 16.17
N ILE A 54 2.21 2.30 15.40
CA ILE A 54 2.14 0.92 15.92
C ILE A 54 3.51 0.48 16.45
N VAL A 55 4.57 0.74 15.69
CA VAL A 55 5.95 0.35 16.05
C VAL A 55 6.52 1.19 17.20
N ALA A 56 6.11 2.46 17.32
CA ALA A 56 6.47 3.33 18.44
C ALA A 56 5.72 3.01 19.75
N GLY A 57 4.74 2.09 19.70
CA GLY A 57 4.01 1.63 20.89
C GLY A 57 4.89 0.81 21.85
N PRO A 58 4.29 0.23 22.91
CA PRO A 58 5.01 -0.64 23.83
C PRO A 58 5.75 -1.77 23.09
N PRO A 59 6.94 -2.19 23.57
CA PRO A 59 7.71 -3.26 22.94
C PRO A 59 6.87 -4.53 22.74
N ARG A 60 6.94 -5.09 21.54
CA ARG A 60 6.28 -6.33 21.13
C ARG A 60 7.30 -7.19 20.40
N GLU A 61 7.25 -8.49 20.58
CA GLU A 61 8.19 -9.42 19.95
C GLU A 61 7.98 -9.50 18.42
N THR A 62 6.73 -9.49 17.96
CA THR A 62 6.40 -9.53 16.53
C THR A 62 5.07 -8.85 16.28
N ILE A 63 5.01 -8.03 15.23
CA ILE A 63 3.81 -7.30 14.81
C ILE A 63 3.44 -7.77 13.40
N CYS A 64 2.21 -8.24 13.22
CA CYS A 64 1.64 -8.52 11.91
C CYS A 64 0.67 -7.40 11.53
N ILE A 65 0.85 -6.82 10.35
CA ILE A 65 -0.02 -5.78 9.79
C ILE A 65 -0.59 -6.33 8.49
N SER A 66 -1.93 -6.40 8.39
CA SER A 66 -2.63 -6.80 7.17
C SER A 66 -3.23 -5.58 6.49
N SER A 67 -3.07 -5.47 5.18
CA SER A 67 -3.56 -4.35 4.39
C SER A 67 -3.75 -4.72 2.92
N HIS A 68 -3.91 -3.71 2.05
CA HIS A 68 -4.15 -3.88 0.63
C HIS A 68 -2.89 -3.61 -0.20
N GLY A 69 -2.79 -4.27 -1.36
CA GLY A 69 -1.63 -4.20 -2.25
C GLY A 69 -1.19 -2.78 -2.61
N HIS A 70 -2.12 -1.85 -2.85
CA HIS A 70 -1.76 -0.47 -3.22
C HIS A 70 -1.00 0.27 -2.10
N VAL A 71 -1.53 0.27 -0.87
CA VAL A 71 -0.87 0.96 0.26
C VAL A 71 0.40 0.24 0.73
N ILE A 72 0.45 -1.08 0.59
CA ILE A 72 1.68 -1.86 0.79
C ILE A 72 2.73 -1.45 -0.24
N GLY A 73 2.36 -1.35 -1.52
CA GLY A 73 3.25 -0.90 -2.58
C GLY A 73 3.78 0.52 -2.34
N LEU A 74 2.91 1.44 -1.94
CA LEU A 74 3.30 2.81 -1.58
C LEU A 74 4.26 2.85 -0.39
N PHE A 75 4.05 1.99 0.61
CA PHE A 75 4.98 1.87 1.74
C PHE A 75 6.34 1.34 1.27
N LEU A 76 6.37 0.30 0.44
CA LEU A 76 7.61 -0.24 -0.13
C LEU A 76 8.34 0.77 -1.03
N ASN A 77 7.61 1.57 -1.82
CA ASN A 77 8.19 2.67 -2.60
C ASN A 77 8.94 3.67 -1.71
N ARG A 78 8.39 3.97 -0.52
CA ARG A 78 9.05 4.84 0.45
C ARG A 78 10.33 4.23 1.02
N LEU A 79 10.38 2.91 1.19
CA LEU A 79 11.58 2.21 1.64
C LEU A 79 12.61 2.06 0.51
N GLN A 80 12.14 1.95 -0.73
CA GLN A 80 12.91 1.63 -1.91
C GLN A 80 12.31 2.33 -3.13
N ALA A 81 12.92 3.44 -3.57
CA ALA A 81 12.36 4.31 -4.61
C ALA A 81 12.12 3.59 -5.96
N TRP A 82 12.86 2.53 -6.26
CA TRP A 82 12.67 1.70 -7.46
C TRP A 82 11.39 0.85 -7.43
N PHE A 83 10.79 0.64 -6.25
CA PHE A 83 9.57 -0.14 -6.10
C PHE A 83 8.36 0.71 -6.53
N GLY A 84 7.95 0.63 -7.78
CA GLY A 84 6.87 1.43 -8.35
C GLY A 84 5.58 0.65 -8.59
N GLY A 85 4.75 1.18 -9.48
CA GLY A 85 3.49 0.57 -9.87
C GLY A 85 3.68 -0.83 -10.47
N ASP A 86 4.65 -1.03 -11.33
CA ASP A 86 4.85 -2.34 -11.97
C ASP A 86 5.23 -3.43 -10.96
N GLN A 87 6.05 -3.09 -9.96
CA GLN A 87 6.37 -3.97 -8.85
C GLN A 87 5.13 -4.24 -7.99
N THR A 88 4.32 -3.21 -7.73
CA THR A 88 3.06 -3.35 -6.98
C THR A 88 2.08 -4.30 -7.67
N LYS A 89 2.01 -4.32 -9.02
CA LYS A 89 1.19 -5.30 -9.78
C LYS A 89 1.65 -6.74 -9.54
N GLY A 90 2.92 -6.94 -9.18
CA GLY A 90 3.49 -8.24 -8.86
C GLY A 90 3.08 -8.79 -7.50
N LEU A 91 2.48 -7.96 -6.62
CA LEU A 91 2.01 -8.39 -5.31
C LEU A 91 0.81 -9.34 -5.46
N ARG A 92 0.92 -10.52 -4.86
CA ARG A 92 -0.11 -11.56 -4.81
C ARG A 92 -0.89 -11.48 -3.51
N HIS A 93 -2.05 -12.15 -3.47
CA HIS A 93 -2.85 -12.25 -2.25
C HIS A 93 -2.90 -13.71 -1.76
N PRO A 94 -2.44 -13.99 -0.52
CA PRO A 94 -1.67 -13.11 0.36
C PRO A 94 -0.17 -13.13 0.04
N ASP A 95 0.44 -11.96 0.00
CA ASP A 95 1.90 -11.79 0.04
C ASP A 95 2.33 -11.33 1.43
N MET A 96 3.43 -11.90 1.90
CA MET A 96 4.09 -11.48 3.12
C MET A 96 5.43 -10.80 2.81
N ILE A 97 5.65 -9.73 3.54
CA ILE A 97 6.81 -8.84 3.44
C ILE A 97 7.27 -8.61 4.87
N LYS A 98 8.59 -8.57 5.09
CA LYS A 98 9.17 -8.33 6.40
C LYS A 98 10.03 -7.06 6.42
N PRO A 99 9.46 -5.93 6.84
CA PRO A 99 10.25 -4.78 7.25
C PRO A 99 10.80 -4.99 8.67
N SER A 100 12.09 -4.73 8.88
CA SER A 100 12.66 -4.49 10.20
C SER A 100 12.57 -3.00 10.53
N HIS A 101 12.51 -2.67 11.82
CA HIS A 101 12.55 -1.29 12.28
C HIS A 101 13.59 -1.14 13.40
N THR A 102 14.60 -0.32 13.15
CA THR A 102 15.69 -0.05 14.08
C THR A 102 15.92 1.44 14.13
N SER A 103 15.94 2.02 15.33
CA SER A 103 16.27 3.45 15.55
C SER A 103 15.47 4.43 14.68
N GLY A 104 14.17 4.17 14.49
CA GLY A 104 13.28 5.06 13.72
C GLY A 104 13.35 4.86 12.20
N GLN A 105 14.14 3.91 11.72
CA GLN A 105 14.30 3.60 10.31
C GLN A 105 13.72 2.23 9.99
N PHE A 106 13.05 2.14 8.85
CA PHE A 106 12.56 0.87 8.31
C PHE A 106 13.55 0.36 7.27
N GLU A 107 13.86 -0.93 7.33
CA GLU A 107 14.63 -1.65 6.32
C GLU A 107 13.82 -2.86 5.87
N TRP A 108 13.86 -3.18 4.58
CA TRP A 108 13.12 -4.32 4.04
C TRP A 108 14.02 -5.56 3.91
N ASP A 109 13.70 -6.60 4.69
CA ASP A 109 14.24 -7.95 4.53
C ASP A 109 13.67 -8.61 3.28
N ARG A 110 14.34 -8.38 2.14
CA ARG A 110 13.96 -8.93 0.82
C ARG A 110 14.33 -10.41 0.64
N ALA A 111 15.07 -10.98 1.57
CA ALA A 111 15.42 -12.41 1.62
C ALA A 111 14.41 -13.22 2.44
N PHE A 112 13.42 -12.56 3.03
CA PHE A 112 12.42 -13.21 3.87
C PHE A 112 11.59 -14.25 3.10
N GLU A 113 11.69 -15.49 3.56
CA GLU A 113 10.81 -16.60 3.16
C GLU A 113 9.82 -16.91 4.27
N VAL A 114 8.54 -17.08 3.95
CA VAL A 114 7.52 -17.45 4.94
C VAL A 114 7.65 -18.93 5.27
N PRO A 115 8.14 -19.32 6.46
CA PRO A 115 8.33 -20.71 6.78
C PRO A 115 6.98 -21.40 6.98
N GLY A 116 6.76 -22.51 6.27
CA GLY A 116 5.59 -23.36 6.49
C GLY A 116 4.24 -22.83 6.01
N LEU A 117 4.18 -21.68 5.33
CA LEU A 117 2.93 -21.13 4.76
C LEU A 117 2.96 -20.99 3.23
N SER A 118 3.92 -21.61 2.54
CA SER A 118 4.07 -21.53 1.08
C SER A 118 2.86 -22.06 0.29
N ASN A 119 1.96 -22.79 0.95
CA ASN A 119 0.69 -23.28 0.41
C ASN A 119 -0.46 -22.26 0.51
N ILE A 120 -0.36 -21.25 1.36
CA ILE A 120 -1.43 -20.26 1.57
C ILE A 120 -0.96 -18.81 1.41
N ALA A 121 0.34 -18.54 1.37
CA ALA A 121 0.94 -17.23 1.18
C ALA A 121 2.21 -17.32 0.35
N THR A 122 2.54 -16.26 -0.38
CA THR A 122 3.84 -16.12 -1.03
C THR A 122 4.72 -15.09 -0.32
N SER A 123 6.03 -15.31 -0.37
CA SER A 123 6.99 -14.26 -0.04
C SER A 123 7.20 -13.36 -1.24
N TYR A 124 7.17 -12.06 -1.01
CA TYR A 124 7.67 -11.13 -2.01
C TYR A 124 9.20 -11.04 -1.90
N THR A 125 9.90 -11.94 -2.61
CA THR A 125 11.36 -12.04 -2.60
C THR A 125 12.02 -11.35 -3.79
N HIS A 126 13.31 -11.01 -3.64
CA HIS A 126 14.21 -10.57 -4.72
C HIS A 126 14.14 -11.38 -6.02
N ALA A 127 13.93 -12.69 -5.94
CA ALA A 127 13.86 -13.56 -7.12
C ALA A 127 12.73 -13.19 -8.10
N ARG A 128 11.72 -12.43 -7.64
CA ARG A 128 10.59 -12.02 -8.47
C ARG A 128 10.75 -10.62 -9.07
N VAL A 129 11.58 -9.78 -8.46
CA VAL A 129 11.84 -8.42 -8.90
C VAL A 129 13.26 -8.04 -8.54
N SER A 130 14.15 -8.10 -9.53
CA SER A 130 15.47 -7.50 -9.43
C SER A 130 15.31 -5.99 -9.32
N ALA A 131 15.95 -5.39 -8.33
CA ALA A 131 16.23 -3.95 -8.41
C ALA A 131 16.96 -3.69 -9.74
N PRO A 132 16.69 -2.59 -10.45
CA PRO A 132 17.52 -2.23 -11.59
C PRO A 132 18.98 -2.17 -11.12
N PRO A 133 19.95 -2.60 -11.95
CA PRO A 133 21.36 -2.47 -11.61
C PRO A 133 21.64 -1.00 -11.25
N ALA A 134 22.41 -0.79 -10.18
CA ALA A 134 22.85 0.56 -9.81
C ALA A 134 23.65 1.15 -10.99
N GLU A 135 23.26 2.35 -11.44
CA GLU A 135 24.01 3.13 -12.41
C GLU A 135 25.37 3.57 -11.86
#